data_AF-A0A2E7JVQ8-F1
#
_entry.id   AF-A0A2E7JVQ8-F1
#
_cell.length_a   1.000
_cell.length_b   1.000
_cell.length_c   1.000
_cell.angle_alpha   90.00
_cell.angle_beta   90.00
_cell.angle_gamma   90.00
#
_symmetry.space_group_name_H-M   'P 1'
#
loop_
_entity.id
_entity.type
_entity.pdbx_description
1 polymer ?
#
loop_
_entity_poly.entity_id
_entity_poly.type
_entity_poly.pdbx_seq_one_letter_code
_entity_poly.pdbx_strand_id
1 'polypeptide(L)'
;MPAILCPNCHKIVSPDADACIHCGQRKPGLWGATATMRKLGVQLDFPHLITIVCGALYVLMLALDPGAIFQTSGFMSILAPSNVASVKAGATGVYPLYQLDLWWT
;
A
#
# COMPACT_ATOMS: atom_id res chain seq x y z
N MET A 1 -28.13 12.49 -21.94
CA MET A 1 -26.75 12.44 -22.47
C MET A 1 -25.85 13.04 -21.39
N PRO A 2 -25.16 12.25 -20.55
CA PRO A 2 -24.32 12.81 -19.50
C PRO A 2 -23.12 13.52 -20.15
N ALA A 3 -22.83 14.74 -19.72
CA ALA A 3 -21.68 15.50 -20.17
C ALA A 3 -20.73 15.65 -18.99
N ILE A 4 -19.45 15.34 -19.20
CA ILE A 4 -18.43 15.41 -18.16
C ILE A 4 -17.44 16.53 -18.48
N LEU A 5 -16.85 17.11 -17.45
CA LEU A 5 -15.75 18.05 -17.61
C LEU A 5 -14.47 17.22 -17.86
N CYS A 6 -13.76 17.51 -18.94
CA CYS A 6 -12.46 16.87 -19.20
C CYS A 6 -11.47 17.25 -18.09
N PRO A 7 -10.77 16.29 -17.44
CA PRO A 7 -9.92 16.58 -16.27
C PRO A 7 -8.67 17.43 -16.59
N ASN A 8 -8.36 17.68 -17.86
CA ASN A 8 -7.23 18.51 -18.27
C ASN A 8 -7.68 19.92 -18.70
N CYS A 9 -8.60 20.02 -19.67
CA CYS A 9 -9.03 21.32 -20.19
C CYS A 9 -10.27 21.91 -19.52
N HIS A 10 -10.93 21.18 -18.63
CA HIS A 10 -12.16 21.58 -17.92
C HIS A 10 -13.30 22.03 -18.84
N LYS A 11 -13.25 21.66 -20.12
CA LYS A 11 -14.32 21.87 -21.07
C LYS A 11 -15.25 20.67 -21.06
N ILE A 12 -16.52 20.94 -21.33
CA ILE A 12 -17.56 19.93 -21.38
C ILE A 12 -17.29 19.05 -22.60
N VAL A 13 -17.12 17.76 -22.37
CA VAL A 13 -16.90 16.76 -23.39
C VAL A 13 -17.84 15.58 -23.13
N SER A 14 -18.21 14.87 -24.20
CA SER A 14 -18.90 13.60 -24.01
C SER A 14 -17.94 12.60 -23.33
N PRO A 15 -18.42 11.84 -22.33
CA PRO A 15 -17.62 10.83 -21.65
C PRO A 15 -17.12 9.72 -22.61
N ASP A 16 -17.85 9.50 -23.71
CA ASP A 16 -17.53 8.48 -24.73
C ASP A 16 -16.57 8.98 -25.82
N ALA A 17 -16.07 10.22 -25.74
CA ALA A 17 -15.15 10.73 -26.74
C ALA A 17 -13.78 10.03 -26.64
N ASP A 18 -13.31 9.41 -27.73
CA ASP A 18 -12.00 8.75 -27.78
C ASP A 18 -10.84 9.72 -27.51
N ALA A 19 -11.00 10.97 -27.93
CA ALA A 19 -10.10 12.06 -27.61
C ALA A 19 -10.90 13.34 -27.36
N CYS A 20 -10.46 14.14 -26.38
CA CYS A 20 -11.04 15.44 -26.14
C CYS A 20 -10.80 16.35 -27.35
N ILE A 21 -11.87 16.86 -27.95
CA ILE A 21 -11.81 17.72 -29.15
C ILE A 21 -11.03 19.02 -28.87
N HIS A 22 -10.99 19.48 -27.61
CA HIS A 22 -10.37 20.74 -27.25
C HIS A 22 -8.87 20.65 -26.93
N CYS A 23 -8.40 19.55 -26.35
CA CYS A 23 -7.00 19.41 -25.92
C CYS A 23 -6.30 18.14 -26.42
N GLY A 24 -6.99 17.27 -27.17
CA GLY A 24 -6.45 16.02 -27.70
C GLY A 24 -6.27 14.90 -26.66
N GLN A 25 -6.70 15.10 -25.40
CA GLN A 25 -6.55 14.09 -24.35
C GLN A 25 -7.34 12.83 -24.68
N ARG A 26 -6.65 11.71 -24.84
CA ARG A 26 -7.29 10.40 -25.10
C ARG A 26 -8.08 9.94 -23.87
N LYS A 27 -9.33 9.54 -24.10
CA LYS A 27 -10.29 9.00 -23.11
C LYS A 27 -10.43 9.88 -21.86
N PRO A 28 -11.01 11.09 -21.97
CA PRO A 28 -11.19 12.03 -20.87
C PRO A 28 -12.11 11.51 -19.75
N GLY A 29 -12.91 10.46 -20.01
CA GLY A 29 -13.70 9.75 -19.00
C GLY A 29 -12.89 8.87 -18.04
N LEU A 30 -11.61 8.58 -18.34
CA LEU A 30 -10.71 7.93 -17.38
C LEU A 30 -10.09 9.00 -16.47
N TRP A 31 -10.66 9.20 -15.29
CA TRP A 31 -10.08 10.06 -14.27
C TRP A 31 -8.68 9.56 -13.81
N GLY A 32 -7.65 10.24 -14.31
CA GLY A 32 -6.51 10.79 -13.54
C GLY A 32 -5.42 9.86 -13.00
N ALA A 33 -5.75 8.74 -12.37
CA ALA A 33 -4.75 7.94 -11.64
C ALA A 33 -4.51 6.56 -12.25
N THR A 34 -5.46 6.04 -13.02
CA THR A 34 -5.33 4.68 -13.57
C THR A 34 -4.50 4.66 -14.85
N ALA A 35 -4.67 5.55 -15.82
CA ALA A 35 -4.02 5.39 -17.14
C ALA A 35 -2.48 5.45 -17.13
N THR A 36 -1.88 6.26 -16.26
CA THR A 36 -0.41 6.39 -16.11
C THR A 36 0.15 5.34 -15.16
N MET A 37 -0.54 5.04 -14.05
CA MET A 37 -0.17 3.95 -13.13
C MET A 37 -0.35 2.56 -13.77
N ARG A 38 -1.28 2.43 -14.71
CA ARG A 38 -1.51 1.20 -15.51
C ARG A 38 -0.35 0.91 -16.45
N LYS A 39 0.30 1.94 -17.00
CA LYS A 39 1.44 1.77 -17.91
C LYS A 39 2.73 1.37 -17.19
N LEU A 40 2.91 1.78 -15.93
CA LEU A 40 4.04 1.32 -15.10
C LEU A 40 3.71 0.09 -14.24
N GLY A 41 2.43 -0.21 -13.97
CA GLY A 41 2.01 -1.16 -12.94
C GLY A 41 1.04 -2.28 -13.35
N VAL A 42 0.56 -2.38 -14.60
CA VAL A 42 -0.32 -3.51 -15.00
C VAL A 42 0.47 -4.72 -15.45
N GLN A 43 1.04 -5.40 -14.45
CA GLN A 43 0.83 -6.84 -14.24
C GLN A 43 0.85 -7.24 -12.75
N LEU A 44 1.13 -6.33 -11.80
CA LEU A 44 0.95 -6.63 -10.38
C LEU A 44 -0.41 -6.12 -9.93
N ASP A 45 -1.34 -7.04 -9.73
CA ASP A 45 -2.58 -6.76 -9.01
C ASP A 45 -2.24 -5.99 -7.74
N PHE A 46 -2.81 -4.79 -7.56
CA PHE A 46 -2.53 -3.94 -6.40
C PHE A 46 -2.67 -4.69 -5.05
N PRO A 47 -3.68 -5.55 -4.85
CA PRO A 47 -3.75 -6.42 -3.67
C PRO A 47 -2.60 -7.44 -3.56
N HIS A 48 -2.10 -7.94 -4.69
CA HIS A 48 -0.97 -8.89 -4.72
C HIS A 48 0.34 -8.19 -4.32
N LEU A 49 0.55 -6.94 -4.76
CA LEU A 49 1.69 -6.14 -4.32
C LEU A 49 1.68 -5.94 -2.81
N ILE A 50 0.53 -5.57 -2.24
CA ILE A 50 0.38 -5.41 -0.79
C ILE A 50 0.71 -6.73 -0.07
N THR A 51 0.16 -7.84 -0.56
CA THR A 51 0.41 -9.17 0.00
C THR A 51 1.91 -9.54 -0.04
N ILE A 52 2.60 -9.29 -1.16
CA ILE A 52 4.04 -9.54 -1.28
C ILE A 52 4.82 -8.68 -0.29
N VAL A 53 4.51 -7.39 -0.20
CA VAL A 53 5.22 -6.45 0.69
C VAL A 53 5.03 -6.86 2.14
N CYS A 54 3.80 -7.14 2.56
CA CYS A 54 3.51 -7.59 3.92
C CYS A 54 4.17 -8.94 4.22
N GLY A 55 4.14 -9.88 3.28
CA GLY A 55 4.81 -11.18 3.43
C GLY A 55 6.33 -11.05 3.56
N ALA A 56 6.96 -10.20 2.74
CA ALA A 56 8.39 -9.92 2.81
C ALA A 56 8.79 -9.29 4.14
N LEU A 57 8.02 -8.31 4.62
CA LEU A 57 8.22 -7.68 5.93
C LEU A 57 8.08 -8.68 7.08
N TYR A 58 7.10 -9.59 7.01
CA TYR A 58 6.91 -10.65 8.00
C TYR A 58 8.11 -11.60 8.05
N VAL A 59 8.61 -12.06 6.90
CA VAL A 59 9.80 -12.92 6.84
C VAL A 59 11.04 -12.19 7.36
N LEU A 60 11.19 -10.90 7.06
CA LEU A 60 12.28 -10.06 7.59
C LEU A 60 12.23 -9.99 9.12
N MET A 61 11.04 -9.77 9.70
CA MET A 61 10.85 -9.75 11.16
C MET A 61 11.22 -11.10 11.80
N LEU A 62 10.89 -12.21 11.14
CA LEU A 62 11.23 -13.56 11.62
C LEU A 62 12.73 -13.85 11.53
N ALA A 63 13.41 -13.34 10.48
CA ALA A 63 14.85 -13.48 10.31
C ALA A 63 15.68 -12.65 11.29
N LEU A 64 15.14 -11.51 11.77
CA LEU A 64 15.80 -10.65 12.75
C LEU A 64 15.94 -11.30 14.13
N ASP A 65 15.05 -12.24 14.48
CA ASP A 65 15.06 -12.92 15.78
C ASP A 65 14.62 -14.40 15.65
N PRO A 66 15.51 -15.28 15.12
CA PRO A 66 15.20 -16.68 14.91
C PRO A 66 15.08 -17.47 16.23
N GLY A 67 15.62 -16.94 17.33
CA GLY A 67 15.56 -17.55 18.65
C GLY A 67 14.19 -17.40 19.31
N ALA A 68 13.49 -16.29 19.06
CA ALA A 68 12.15 -16.07 19.58
C ALA A 68 11.07 -16.94 18.93
N ILE A 69 11.34 -17.54 17.76
CA ILE A 69 10.45 -18.51 17.10
C ILE A 69 10.17 -19.72 18.01
N PHE A 70 11.14 -20.10 18.84
CA PHE A 70 11.06 -21.23 19.75
C PHE A 70 10.74 -20.84 21.20
N GLN A 71 10.73 -19.55 21.54
CA GLN A 71 10.34 -19.03 22.86
C GLN A 71 8.83 -18.74 22.86
N THR A 72 8.03 -19.79 22.66
CA THR A 72 6.58 -19.67 22.57
C THR A 72 5.98 -19.62 23.97
N SER A 73 5.43 -18.47 24.37
CA SER A 73 4.65 -18.33 25.62
C SER A 73 3.21 -18.86 25.51
N GLY A 74 2.85 -19.46 24.36
CA GLY A 74 1.56 -20.13 24.12
C GLY A 74 1.38 -20.59 22.65
N PHE A 75 0.32 -21.34 22.35
CA PHE A 75 0.01 -21.85 21.00
C PHE A 75 -0.16 -20.74 19.93
N MET A 76 -0.67 -19.57 20.31
CA MET A 76 -0.81 -18.39 19.44
C MET A 76 0.52 -17.66 19.17
N SER A 77 1.59 -17.99 19.91
CA SER A 77 2.91 -17.35 19.76
C SER A 77 3.83 -18.10 18.81
N ILE A 78 3.43 -19.27 18.33
CA ILE A 78 4.18 -20.07 17.37
C ILE A 78 4.22 -19.27 16.05
N LEU A 79 5.42 -18.87 15.61
CA LEU A 79 5.67 -18.03 14.43
C LEU A 79 5.22 -16.55 14.56
N ALA A 80 4.88 -16.07 15.76
CA ALA A 80 4.66 -14.64 15.98
C ALA A 80 6.02 -13.90 16.06
N PRO A 81 6.16 -12.73 15.42
CA PRO A 81 7.37 -11.91 15.58
C PRO A 81 7.51 -11.46 17.04
N SER A 82 8.73 -11.47 17.57
CA SER A 82 8.99 -11.06 18.95
C SER A 82 8.75 -9.57 19.14
N ASN A 83 8.39 -9.14 20.36
CA ASN A 83 8.24 -7.71 20.67
C ASN A 83 9.52 -6.92 20.32
N VAL A 84 10.69 -7.53 20.50
CA VAL A 84 11.98 -6.93 20.18
C VAL A 84 12.16 -6.78 18.66
N ALA A 85 11.82 -7.81 17.88
CA ALA A 85 11.86 -7.75 16.42
C ALA A 85 10.87 -6.73 15.87
N SER A 86 9.66 -6.66 16.44
CA SER A 86 8.64 -5.66 16.06
C SER A 86 9.11 -4.24 16.36
N VAL A 87 9.67 -3.96 17.54
CA VAL A 87 10.20 -2.62 17.87
C VAL A 87 11.34 -2.23 16.93
N LYS A 88 12.27 -3.15 16.63
CA LYS A 88 13.38 -2.89 15.67
C LYS A 88 12.89 -2.63 14.25
N ALA A 89 11.77 -3.24 13.85
CA ALA A 89 11.14 -3.00 12.55
C ALA A 89 10.30 -1.71 12.51
N GLY A 90 10.27 -0.93 13.59
CA GLY A 90 9.55 0.35 13.68
C GLY A 90 8.11 0.21 14.18
N ALA A 91 7.80 -0.82 14.97
CA ALA A 91 6.48 -0.95 15.56
C ALA A 91 6.18 0.22 16.51
N THR A 92 4.99 0.79 16.37
CA THR A 92 4.40 1.77 17.29
C THR A 92 3.25 1.13 18.05
N GLY A 93 3.01 1.54 19.29
CA GLY A 93 1.93 0.98 20.10
C GLY A 93 2.14 1.11 21.60
N VAL A 94 1.26 0.46 22.37
CA VAL A 94 1.25 0.58 23.84
C VAL A 94 2.56 0.11 24.46
N TYR A 95 3.14 -0.99 23.95
CA TYR A 95 4.40 -1.53 24.44
C TYR A 95 5.58 -0.54 24.29
N PRO A 96 5.93 -0.05 23.07
CA PRO A 96 7.02 0.92 22.94
C PRO A 96 6.73 2.28 23.58
N LEU A 97 5.48 2.76 23.59
CA LEU A 97 5.16 4.08 24.16
C LEU A 97 5.15 4.10 25.68
N TYR A 98 4.54 3.09 26.34
CA TYR A 98 4.33 3.10 27.79
C TYR A 98 5.32 2.22 28.57
N GLN A 99 5.99 1.25 27.93
CA GLN A 99 6.98 0.41 28.63
C GLN A 99 8.42 0.77 28.30
N LEU A 100 8.68 1.28 27.08
CA LEU A 100 10.02 1.70 26.68
C LEU A 100 10.20 3.23 26.72
N ASP A 101 9.14 3.98 27.08
CA ASP A 101 9.11 5.46 27.10
C ASP A 101 9.59 6.11 25.78
N LEU A 102 9.41 5.41 24.65
CA LEU A 102 9.84 5.83 23.31
C LEU A 102 8.78 6.69 22.62
N TRP A 103 8.37 7.81 23.23
CA TRP A 103 7.32 8.69 22.68
C TRP A 103 7.78 9.68 21.61
N TRP A 104 9.10 9.88 21.47
CA TRP A 104 9.70 10.81 20.50
C TRP A 104 10.47 10.12 19.37
N THR A 105 10.42 8.79 19.28
CA THR A 105 10.96 8.02 18.13
C THR A 105 9.83 7.68 17.18
#